data_AF-A0A8C5UAX3-F1
#
_entry.id   AF-A0A8C5UAX3-F1
#
_cell.length_a   1.000
_cell.length_b   1.000
_cell.length_c   1.000
_cell.angle_alpha   90.00
_cell.angle_beta   90.00
_cell.angle_gamma   90.00
#
_symmetry.space_group_name_H-M   'P 1'
#
loop_
_entity.id
_entity.type
_entity.pdbx_description
1 polymer ?
#
loop_
_entity_poly.entity_id
_entity_poly.type
_entity_poly.pdbx_seq_one_letter_code
_entity_poly.pdbx_strand_id
1 'polypeptide(L)'
;MDPLPNPAPLASKLRNTLVRYHSIGDGEWRVAKKTKDATVWRKPSEEFSGYLYKAQGVVEDVTNRIVDHIRPGPYRLDWDSLMTSMDILQTFEENCCVMRYTTAGQLWNIIAPREFVDFSYTTSYEDGLLSCGISLDYGEVRPNFVRGFNHPCGWFCVPLKDSPGHSLLTGYIQTELRGMLPQSAVDTAMSSTLTNFYSDLKKALKT
;
A
#
# COMPACT_ATOMS: atom_id res chain seq x y z
N MET A 1 -21.05 2.96 -17.27
CA MET A 1 -20.05 3.07 -16.20
C MET A 1 -20.73 3.72 -15.03
N ASP A 2 -20.69 3.10 -13.86
CA ASP A 2 -21.21 3.72 -12.66
C ASP A 2 -20.38 4.96 -12.31
N PRO A 3 -21.01 6.03 -11.79
CA PRO A 3 -20.29 7.22 -11.38
C PRO A 3 -19.32 6.89 -10.24
N LEU A 4 -18.16 7.55 -10.24
CA LEU A 4 -17.21 7.43 -9.14
C LEU A 4 -17.87 7.87 -7.82
N PRO A 5 -17.54 7.20 -6.70
CA PRO A 5 -18.18 7.49 -5.42
C PRO A 5 -17.84 8.91 -4.95
N ASN A 6 -18.71 9.48 -4.10
CA ASN A 6 -18.40 10.73 -3.42
C ASN A 6 -17.13 10.54 -2.55
N PRO A 7 -16.07 11.34 -2.75
CA PRO A 7 -14.78 11.14 -2.09
C PRO A 7 -14.84 11.34 -0.57
N ALA A 8 -15.66 12.26 -0.06
CA ALA A 8 -15.61 12.66 1.35
C ALA A 8 -16.05 11.55 2.34
N PRO A 9 -17.20 10.85 2.13
CA PRO A 9 -17.57 9.72 2.98
C PRO A 9 -16.58 8.56 2.91
N LEU A 10 -16.04 8.29 1.70
CA LEU A 10 -15.06 7.22 1.49
C LEU A 10 -13.75 7.52 2.22
N ALA A 11 -13.22 8.74 2.10
CA ALA A 11 -12.02 9.20 2.79
C ALA A 11 -12.16 9.08 4.31
N SER A 12 -13.29 9.53 4.87
CA SER A 12 -13.55 9.45 6.32
C SER A 12 -13.60 8.01 6.82
N LYS A 13 -14.35 7.15 6.12
CA LYS A 13 -14.45 5.72 6.46
C LYS A 13 -13.08 5.05 6.40
N LEU A 14 -12.32 5.32 5.32
CA LEU A 14 -11.02 4.72 5.10
C LEU A 14 -10.02 5.13 6.18
N ARG A 15 -9.91 6.44 6.48
CA ARG A 15 -9.08 6.94 7.58
C ARG A 15 -9.38 6.23 8.89
N ASN A 16 -10.66 6.14 9.27
CA ASN A 16 -11.07 5.50 10.51
C ASN A 16 -10.72 4.00 10.56
N THR A 17 -10.87 3.29 9.44
CA THR A 17 -10.45 1.89 9.32
C THR A 17 -8.94 1.74 9.53
N LEU A 18 -8.13 2.59 8.90
CA LEU A 18 -6.68 2.51 9.04
C LEU A 18 -6.22 2.84 10.46
N VAL A 19 -6.84 3.82 11.13
CA VAL A 19 -6.57 4.11 12.55
C VAL A 19 -6.93 2.91 13.44
N ARG A 20 -8.03 2.21 13.13
CA ARG A 20 -8.38 0.97 13.83
C ARG A 20 -7.33 -0.11 13.63
N TYR A 21 -6.83 -0.30 12.41
CA TYR A 21 -5.72 -1.23 12.14
C TYR A 21 -4.46 -0.85 12.91
N HIS A 22 -4.17 0.46 12.99
CA HIS A 22 -3.02 0.99 13.73
C HIS A 22 -3.10 0.76 15.25
N SER A 23 -4.31 0.56 15.77
CA SER A 23 -4.58 0.32 17.18
C SER A 23 -4.66 -1.18 17.55
N ILE A 24 -4.47 -2.09 16.58
CA ILE A 24 -4.47 -3.54 16.84
C ILE A 24 -3.23 -3.91 17.66
N GLY A 25 -3.45 -4.52 18.84
CA GLY A 25 -2.38 -4.93 19.75
C GLY A 25 -1.42 -5.95 19.15
N ASP A 26 -0.16 -5.89 19.57
CA ASP A 26 0.93 -6.70 18.99
C ASP A 26 0.71 -8.23 19.11
N GLY A 27 -0.07 -8.68 20.10
CA GLY A 27 -0.40 -10.09 20.30
C GLY A 27 -1.24 -10.73 19.17
N GLU A 28 -1.94 -9.92 18.37
CA GLU A 28 -2.77 -10.36 17.24
C GLU A 28 -1.96 -10.65 15.97
N TRP A 29 -0.69 -10.24 15.96
CA TRP A 29 0.17 -10.28 14.78
C TRP A 29 1.13 -11.46 14.81
N ARG A 30 1.27 -12.16 13.68
CA ARG A 30 2.29 -13.21 13.49
C ARG A 30 3.35 -12.72 12.52
N VAL A 31 4.62 -12.88 12.88
CA VAL A 31 5.75 -12.52 11.99
C VAL A 31 5.67 -13.35 10.72
N ALA A 32 5.66 -12.68 9.56
CA ALA A 32 5.70 -13.29 8.25
C ALA A 32 7.12 -13.26 7.65
N LYS A 33 7.83 -12.15 7.81
CA LYS A 33 9.21 -11.97 7.31
C LYS A 33 9.91 -10.87 8.09
N LYS A 34 11.22 -11.01 8.28
CA LYS A 34 12.05 -9.98 8.91
C LYS A 34 13.32 -9.78 8.10
N THR A 35 13.67 -8.53 7.84
CA THR A 35 14.94 -8.13 7.22
C THR A 35 15.63 -7.08 8.10
N LYS A 36 16.79 -6.57 7.67
CA LYS A 36 17.44 -5.42 8.31
C LYS A 36 16.63 -4.12 8.17
N ASP A 37 15.79 -4.03 7.14
CA ASP A 37 15.13 -2.79 6.74
C ASP A 37 13.69 -2.69 7.27
N ALA A 38 13.01 -3.83 7.41
CA ALA A 38 11.64 -3.87 7.89
C ALA A 38 11.31 -5.23 8.51
N THR A 39 10.28 -5.21 9.38
CA THR A 39 9.60 -6.42 9.82
C THR A 39 8.20 -6.43 9.23
N VAL A 40 7.76 -7.61 8.78
CA VAL A 40 6.44 -7.86 8.19
C VAL A 40 5.72 -8.87 9.06
N TRP A 41 4.49 -8.55 9.43
CA TRP A 41 3.56 -9.40 10.15
C TRP A 41 2.30 -9.62 9.32
N ARG A 42 1.51 -10.61 9.72
CA ARG A 42 0.20 -10.90 9.16
C ARG A 42 -0.78 -11.30 10.25
N LYS A 43 -2.06 -11.04 10.01
CA LYS A 43 -3.21 -11.62 10.72
C LYS A 43 -4.29 -11.98 9.70
N PRO A 44 -5.22 -12.91 10.01
CA PRO A 44 -6.37 -13.15 9.15
C PRO A 44 -7.14 -11.85 8.87
N SER A 45 -7.50 -11.64 7.60
CA SER A 45 -8.33 -10.52 7.17
C SER A 45 -9.79 -10.73 7.60
N GLU A 46 -10.49 -9.63 7.85
CA GLU A 46 -11.94 -9.61 8.07
C GLU A 46 -12.71 -9.24 6.80
N GLU A 47 -12.01 -8.85 5.73
CA GLU A 47 -12.59 -8.33 4.48
C GLU A 47 -12.67 -9.42 3.40
N PHE A 48 -11.76 -10.40 3.42
CA PHE A 48 -11.72 -11.51 2.48
C PHE A 48 -11.02 -12.74 3.06
N SER A 49 -11.07 -13.87 2.34
CA SER A 49 -10.38 -15.12 2.71
C SER A 49 -8.87 -15.03 2.45
N GLY A 50 -8.18 -14.19 3.22
CA GLY A 50 -6.73 -13.99 3.15
C GLY A 50 -6.19 -13.29 4.41
N TYR A 51 -5.18 -12.44 4.22
CA TYR A 51 -4.47 -11.82 5.33
C TYR A 51 -4.42 -10.29 5.21
N LEU A 52 -4.52 -9.62 6.35
CA LEU A 52 -4.04 -8.26 6.53
C LEU A 52 -2.56 -8.33 6.92
N TYR A 53 -1.72 -7.63 6.17
CA TYR A 53 -0.29 -7.52 6.45
C TYR A 53 0.02 -6.18 7.10
N LYS A 54 0.87 -6.19 8.13
CA LYS A 54 1.51 -5.02 8.72
C LYS A 54 2.99 -5.04 8.35
N ALA A 55 3.56 -3.94 7.91
CA ALA A 55 4.99 -3.80 7.73
C ALA A 55 5.47 -2.55 8.47
N GLN A 56 6.64 -2.61 9.07
CA GLN A 56 7.20 -1.48 9.81
C GLN A 56 8.71 -1.43 9.65
N GLY A 57 9.23 -0.21 9.46
CA GLY A 57 10.66 0.05 9.34
C GLY A 57 10.95 1.55 9.50
N VAL A 58 12.19 1.84 9.90
CA VAL A 58 12.69 3.22 9.98
C VAL A 58 13.27 3.61 8.62
N VAL A 59 12.92 4.81 8.17
CA VAL A 59 13.39 5.42 6.92
C VAL A 59 14.15 6.70 7.26
N GLU A 60 15.34 6.86 6.70
CA GLU A 60 16.21 8.03 6.89
C GLU A 60 15.76 9.16 5.96
N ASP A 61 14.64 9.78 6.30
CA ASP A 61 14.17 11.02 5.70
C ASP A 61 13.03 11.63 6.54
N VAL A 62 12.62 12.85 6.21
CA VAL A 62 11.48 13.55 6.82
C VAL A 62 10.15 13.04 6.25
N THR A 63 9.11 13.07 7.09
CA THR A 63 7.77 12.54 6.77
C THR A 63 7.22 12.97 5.41
N ASN A 64 7.31 14.27 5.08
CA ASN A 64 6.76 14.80 3.83
C ASN A 64 7.45 14.20 2.61
N ARG A 65 8.80 14.17 2.59
CA ARG A 65 9.54 13.62 1.45
C ARG A 65 9.25 12.14 1.27
N ILE A 66 9.12 11.37 2.36
CA ILE A 66 8.74 9.96 2.31
C ILE A 66 7.36 9.79 1.69
N VAL A 67 6.37 10.53 2.17
CA VAL A 67 4.98 10.39 1.70
C VAL A 67 4.83 10.86 0.26
N ASP A 68 5.57 11.89 -0.18
CA ASP A 68 5.61 12.32 -1.58
C ASP A 68 6.08 11.21 -2.52
N HIS A 69 7.01 10.35 -2.07
CA HIS A 69 7.46 9.19 -2.83
C HIS A 69 6.47 8.01 -2.77
N ILE A 70 5.54 7.98 -1.81
CA ILE A 70 4.57 6.89 -1.65
C ILE A 70 3.26 7.18 -2.39
N ARG A 71 2.82 8.44 -2.38
CA ARG A 71 1.57 8.89 -3.00
C ARG A 71 1.52 8.56 -4.50
N PRO A 72 0.32 8.36 -5.08
CA PRO A 72 0.18 8.20 -6.52
C PRO A 72 0.81 9.38 -7.28
N GLY A 73 1.74 9.08 -8.17
CA GLY A 73 2.49 10.07 -8.93
C GLY A 73 3.76 9.48 -9.56
N PRO A 74 4.48 10.29 -10.36
CA PRO A 74 5.68 9.84 -11.07
C PRO A 74 6.76 9.29 -10.12
N TYR A 75 6.99 9.95 -8.98
CA TYR A 75 7.97 9.47 -8.00
C TYR A 75 7.73 8.04 -7.57
N ARG A 76 6.48 7.67 -7.26
CA ARG A 76 6.15 6.31 -6.85
C ARG A 76 6.44 5.30 -7.97
N LEU A 77 6.11 5.62 -9.21
CA LEU A 77 6.36 4.74 -10.35
C LEU A 77 7.87 4.59 -10.62
N ASP A 78 8.67 5.64 -10.41
CA ASP A 78 10.09 5.64 -10.72
C ASP A 78 10.90 4.68 -9.84
N TRP A 79 10.52 4.48 -8.58
CA TRP A 79 11.29 3.64 -7.66
C TRP A 79 10.66 2.29 -7.32
N ASP A 80 9.34 2.16 -7.38
CA ASP A 80 8.67 0.91 -6.97
C ASP A 80 8.85 -0.16 -8.05
N SER A 81 9.81 -1.04 -7.84
CA SER A 81 10.20 -2.08 -8.79
C SER A 81 9.08 -3.07 -9.15
N LEU A 82 8.01 -3.14 -8.36
CA LEU A 82 6.85 -3.97 -8.68
C LEU A 82 5.89 -3.27 -9.64
N MET A 83 5.85 -1.93 -9.64
CA MET A 83 4.96 -1.14 -10.49
C MET A 83 5.52 -1.02 -11.92
N THR A 84 4.65 -1.21 -12.90
CA THR A 84 5.00 -1.19 -14.33
C THR A 84 4.31 -0.08 -15.09
N SER A 85 3.19 0.43 -14.56
CA SER A 85 2.51 1.63 -15.06
C SER A 85 1.68 2.26 -13.95
N MET A 86 1.40 3.54 -14.08
CA MET A 86 0.50 4.27 -13.20
C MET A 86 -0.19 5.40 -13.98
N ASP A 87 -1.52 5.47 -13.88
CA ASP A 87 -2.34 6.53 -14.45
C ASP A 87 -3.21 7.15 -13.35
N ILE A 88 -3.20 8.47 -13.22
CA ILE A 88 -4.24 9.17 -12.43
C ILE A 88 -5.49 9.26 -13.30
N LEU A 89 -6.57 8.59 -12.90
CA LEU A 89 -7.82 8.55 -13.66
C LEU A 89 -8.69 9.77 -13.37
N GLN A 90 -8.71 10.20 -12.11
CA GLN A 90 -9.45 11.38 -11.67
C GLN A 90 -8.78 11.99 -10.43
N THR A 91 -8.63 13.31 -10.44
CA THR A 91 -8.22 14.07 -9.25
C THR A 91 -9.45 14.76 -8.67
N PHE A 92 -9.72 14.56 -7.38
CA PHE A 92 -10.77 15.28 -6.66
C PHE A 92 -10.19 16.52 -5.98
N GLU A 93 -9.08 16.33 -5.27
CA GLU A 93 -8.32 17.36 -4.54
C GLU A 93 -6.83 17.00 -4.62
N GLU A 94 -5.93 17.91 -4.20
CA GLU A 94 -4.48 17.67 -4.24
C GLU A 94 -4.04 16.40 -3.46
N ASN A 95 -4.76 16.06 -2.41
CA ASN A 95 -4.51 14.91 -1.56
C ASN A 95 -5.46 13.72 -1.84
N CYS A 96 -6.29 13.79 -2.89
CA CYS A 96 -7.37 12.84 -3.12
C CYS A 96 -7.59 12.54 -4.61
N CYS A 97 -7.39 11.29 -5.02
CA CYS A 97 -7.54 10.87 -6.42
C CYS A 97 -8.03 9.43 -6.57
N VAL A 98 -8.45 9.08 -7.79
CA VAL A 98 -8.54 7.70 -8.27
C VAL A 98 -7.39 7.46 -9.22
N MET A 99 -6.69 6.36 -9.02
CA MET A 99 -5.55 5.97 -9.84
C MET A 99 -5.67 4.52 -10.26
N ARG A 100 -5.05 4.21 -11.38
CA ARG A 100 -4.87 2.84 -11.85
C ARG A 100 -3.39 2.54 -11.92
N TYR A 101 -3.00 1.34 -11.51
CA TYR A 101 -1.63 0.88 -11.69
C TYR A 101 -1.58 -0.60 -12.05
N THR A 102 -0.46 -0.99 -12.64
CA THR A 102 -0.18 -2.39 -12.99
C THR A 102 1.07 -2.88 -12.32
N THR A 103 1.09 -4.16 -11.93
CA THR A 103 2.26 -4.81 -11.34
C THR A 103 2.87 -5.82 -12.29
N ALA A 104 4.19 -5.97 -12.24
CA ALA A 104 4.87 -7.08 -12.88
C ALA A 104 4.39 -8.43 -12.34
N GLY A 105 4.63 -9.51 -13.09
CA GLY A 105 4.45 -10.86 -12.58
C GLY A 105 5.43 -11.16 -11.45
N GLN A 106 5.00 -11.96 -10.49
CA GLN A 106 5.78 -12.29 -9.30
C GLN A 106 6.08 -13.80 -9.25
N LEU A 107 7.17 -14.16 -8.58
CA LEU A 107 7.61 -15.54 -8.40
C LEU A 107 7.74 -16.29 -9.74
N TRP A 108 8.54 -15.75 -10.67
CA TRP A 108 8.70 -16.30 -12.04
C TRP A 108 7.35 -16.52 -12.75
N ASN A 109 6.45 -15.54 -12.63
CA ASN A 109 5.10 -15.54 -13.21
C ASN A 109 4.16 -16.65 -12.70
N ILE A 110 4.46 -17.29 -11.56
CA ILE A 110 3.43 -18.06 -10.83
C ILE A 110 2.24 -17.17 -10.50
N ILE A 111 2.51 -15.90 -10.15
CA ILE A 111 1.49 -14.86 -10.07
C ILE A 111 1.64 -13.98 -11.30
N ALA A 112 0.68 -14.07 -12.21
CA ALA A 112 0.64 -13.24 -13.42
C ALA A 112 0.49 -11.73 -13.07
N PRO A 113 0.77 -10.82 -14.03
CA PRO A 113 0.54 -9.39 -13.83
C PRO A 113 -0.86 -9.05 -13.31
N ARG A 114 -0.95 -8.02 -12.47
CA ARG A 114 -2.21 -7.52 -11.91
C ARG A 114 -2.41 -6.06 -12.28
N GLU A 115 -3.67 -5.67 -12.35
CA GLU A 115 -4.05 -4.25 -12.33
C GLU A 115 -4.95 -3.96 -11.14
N PHE A 116 -4.90 -2.72 -10.68
CA PHE A 116 -5.68 -2.19 -9.57
C PHE A 116 -6.22 -0.82 -9.94
N VAL A 117 -7.41 -0.50 -9.47
CA VAL A 117 -8.03 0.82 -9.61
C VAL A 117 -8.42 1.26 -8.22
N ASP A 118 -7.66 2.19 -7.66
CA ASP A 118 -7.72 2.53 -6.26
C ASP A 118 -8.12 3.99 -6.06
N PHE A 119 -9.03 4.21 -5.12
CA PHE A 119 -9.15 5.49 -4.45
C PHE A 119 -7.94 5.68 -3.54
N SER A 120 -7.36 6.87 -3.54
CA SER A 120 -6.22 7.26 -2.72
C SER A 120 -6.51 8.59 -2.02
N TYR A 121 -6.22 8.63 -0.72
CA TYR A 121 -6.42 9.80 0.13
C TYR A 121 -5.25 9.99 1.09
N THR A 122 -4.72 11.21 1.17
CA THR A 122 -3.66 11.58 2.10
C THR A 122 -4.14 12.65 3.08
N THR A 123 -3.82 12.48 4.36
CA THR A 123 -4.27 13.35 5.45
C THR A 123 -3.26 13.40 6.58
N SER A 124 -3.42 14.33 7.51
CA SER A 124 -2.60 14.39 8.71
C SER A 124 -2.94 13.27 9.68
N TYR A 125 -1.92 12.78 10.37
CA TYR A 125 -2.03 11.81 11.45
C TYR A 125 -0.99 12.12 12.51
N GLU A 126 -1.43 12.47 13.72
CA GLU A 126 -0.54 12.96 14.80
C GLU A 126 0.39 14.09 14.31
N ASP A 127 1.69 13.94 14.48
CA ASP A 127 2.75 14.84 13.98
C ASP A 127 3.27 14.46 12.59
N GLY A 128 2.61 13.52 11.93
CA GLY A 128 2.96 13.04 10.60
C GLY A 128 1.75 12.93 9.66
N LEU A 129 1.78 11.90 8.82
CA LEU A 129 0.86 11.74 7.70
C LEU A 129 0.36 10.29 7.58
N LEU A 130 -0.86 10.17 7.08
CA LEU A 130 -1.47 8.93 6.61
C LEU A 130 -1.77 9.06 5.12
N SER A 131 -1.24 8.15 4.31
CA SER A 131 -1.66 7.97 2.91
C SER A 131 -2.34 6.61 2.77
N CYS A 132 -3.61 6.58 2.39
CA CYS A 132 -4.44 5.38 2.43
C CYS A 132 -5.23 5.18 1.13
N GLY A 133 -5.58 3.94 0.84
CA GLY A 133 -6.36 3.60 -0.35
C GLY A 133 -7.27 2.39 -0.19
N ILE A 134 -8.16 2.22 -1.17
CA ILE A 134 -9.05 1.08 -1.34
C ILE A 134 -9.41 0.95 -2.82
N SER A 135 -9.50 -0.27 -3.33
CA SER A 135 -9.95 -0.51 -4.70
C SER A 135 -11.42 -0.11 -4.90
N LEU A 136 -11.70 0.34 -6.12
CA LEU A 136 -13.03 0.64 -6.63
C LEU A 136 -13.35 -0.33 -7.78
N ASP A 137 -14.60 -0.77 -7.84
CA ASP A 137 -15.13 -1.47 -9.01
C ASP A 137 -15.40 -0.44 -10.12
N TYR A 138 -14.33 0.00 -10.79
CA TYR A 138 -14.37 1.05 -11.81
C TYR A 138 -13.55 0.68 -13.04
N GLY A 139 -14.08 1.05 -14.21
CA GLY A 139 -13.43 0.88 -15.51
C GLY A 139 -13.28 -0.56 -15.99
N GLU A 140 -13.01 -0.73 -17.28
CA GLU A 140 -12.78 -2.03 -17.90
C GLU A 140 -11.45 -2.65 -17.45
N VAL A 141 -11.41 -3.99 -17.45
CA VAL A 141 -10.19 -4.73 -17.15
C VAL A 141 -9.27 -4.73 -18.36
N ARG A 142 -8.02 -4.27 -18.22
CA ARG A 142 -7.08 -4.28 -19.35
C ARG A 142 -6.76 -5.71 -19.79
N PRO A 143 -6.60 -5.96 -21.11
CA PRO A 143 -6.12 -7.25 -21.61
C PRO A 143 -4.80 -7.65 -20.94
N ASN A 144 -4.63 -8.95 -20.68
CA ASN A 144 -3.44 -9.56 -20.07
C ASN A 144 -3.22 -9.27 -18.57
N PHE A 145 -4.16 -8.59 -17.90
CA PHE A 145 -4.12 -8.37 -16.46
C PHE A 145 -5.31 -9.04 -15.77
N VAL A 146 -5.07 -9.56 -14.57
CA VAL A 146 -6.15 -9.88 -13.64
C VAL A 146 -6.39 -8.65 -12.76
N ARG A 147 -7.64 -8.19 -12.66
CA ARG A 147 -8.03 -7.13 -11.72
C ARG A 147 -7.92 -7.66 -10.30
N GLY A 148 -6.87 -7.26 -9.59
CA GLY A 148 -6.76 -7.47 -8.15
C GLY A 148 -7.67 -6.50 -7.40
N PHE A 149 -7.80 -6.71 -6.09
CA PHE A 149 -8.58 -5.83 -5.22
C PHE A 149 -7.81 -5.53 -3.94
N ASN A 150 -7.49 -4.27 -3.71
CA ASN A 150 -7.01 -3.79 -2.43
C ASN A 150 -8.21 -3.49 -1.54
N HIS A 151 -8.40 -4.32 -0.52
CA HIS A 151 -9.18 -3.92 0.65
C HIS A 151 -8.46 -2.78 1.37
N PRO A 152 -9.08 -2.09 2.36
CA PRO A 152 -8.49 -0.93 3.02
C PRO A 152 -7.00 -1.10 3.35
N CYS A 153 -6.18 -0.20 2.83
CA CYS A 153 -4.72 -0.24 2.94
C CYS A 153 -4.14 1.16 3.10
N GLY A 154 -2.87 1.26 3.50
CA GLY A 154 -2.22 2.57 3.66
C GLY A 154 -0.91 2.55 4.42
N TRP A 155 -0.31 3.74 4.52
CA TRP A 155 0.99 4.01 5.10
C TRP A 155 0.89 5.15 6.10
N PHE A 156 1.23 4.87 7.34
CA PHE A 156 1.48 5.86 8.39
C PHE A 156 2.96 6.22 8.38
N CYS A 157 3.26 7.51 8.37
CA CYS A 157 4.62 8.00 8.46
C CYS A 157 4.68 9.11 9.51
N VAL A 158 5.44 8.88 10.58
CA VAL A 158 5.59 9.82 11.70
C VAL A 158 7.08 10.03 12.00
N PRO A 159 7.51 11.23 12.42
CA PRO A 159 8.90 11.47 12.76
C PRO A 159 9.34 10.64 13.96
N LEU A 160 10.62 10.23 13.99
CA LEU A 160 11.21 9.66 15.20
C LEU A 160 11.58 10.79 16.16
N LYS A 161 11.00 10.76 17.37
CA LYS A 161 11.19 11.80 18.41
C LYS A 161 12.66 12.12 18.69
N ASP A 162 13.50 11.09 18.71
CA ASP A 162 14.92 11.21 19.03
C ASP A 162 15.82 11.38 17.79
N SER A 163 15.24 11.40 16.58
CA SER A 163 16.01 11.53 15.34
C SER A 163 15.21 12.27 14.25
N PRO A 164 15.30 13.62 14.21
CA PRO A 164 14.49 14.45 13.30
C PRO A 164 14.70 14.20 11.79
N GLY A 165 15.82 13.57 11.41
CA GLY A 165 16.10 13.14 10.03
C GLY A 165 15.57 11.74 9.69
N HIS A 166 14.82 11.12 10.58
CA HIS A 166 14.28 9.78 10.40
C HIS A 166 12.79 9.74 10.73
N SER A 167 12.08 8.86 10.03
CA SER A 167 10.65 8.62 10.25
C SER A 167 10.36 7.14 10.41
N LEU A 168 9.38 6.83 11.26
CA LEU A 168 8.81 5.50 11.37
C LEU A 168 7.71 5.34 10.30
N LEU A 169 7.94 4.45 9.35
CA LEU A 169 6.98 4.12 8.32
C LEU A 169 6.30 2.79 8.67
N THR A 170 4.97 2.80 8.81
CA THR A 170 4.14 1.62 9.10
C THR A 170 3.07 1.43 8.01
N GLY A 171 3.16 0.34 7.27
CA GLY A 171 2.21 -0.01 6.22
C GLY A 171 1.20 -1.07 6.65
N TYR A 172 -0.03 -0.94 6.16
CA TYR A 172 -1.09 -1.95 6.26
C TYR A 172 -1.57 -2.29 4.86
N ILE A 173 -1.34 -3.53 4.41
CA ILE A 173 -1.65 -3.97 3.04
C ILE A 173 -2.58 -5.18 3.09
N GLN A 174 -3.65 -5.13 2.30
CA GLN A 174 -4.73 -6.11 2.32
C GLN A 174 -5.19 -6.44 0.90
N THR A 175 -4.23 -6.92 0.11
CA THR A 175 -4.44 -7.18 -1.32
C THR A 175 -4.99 -8.58 -1.55
N GLU A 176 -6.14 -8.65 -2.21
CA GLU A 176 -6.69 -9.84 -2.81
C GLU A 176 -6.25 -9.92 -4.28
N LEU A 177 -5.26 -10.78 -4.55
CA LEU A 177 -4.71 -10.92 -5.91
C LEU A 177 -5.69 -11.57 -6.90
N ARG A 178 -6.72 -12.26 -6.40
CA ARG A 178 -7.69 -13.04 -7.18
C ARG A 178 -7.06 -14.11 -8.10
N GLY A 179 -7.92 -14.92 -8.71
CA GLY A 179 -7.54 -16.07 -9.51
C GLY A 179 -7.22 -17.30 -8.66
N MET A 180 -6.92 -18.43 -9.31
CA MET A 180 -6.56 -19.67 -8.64
C MET A 180 -5.06 -19.70 -8.32
N LEU A 181 -4.70 -19.19 -7.14
CA LEU A 181 -3.32 -19.16 -6.67
C LEU A 181 -3.15 -20.03 -5.43
N PRO A 182 -2.05 -20.81 -5.33
CA PRO A 182 -1.69 -21.45 -4.06
C PRO A 182 -1.45 -20.40 -2.98
N GLN A 183 -2.06 -20.57 -1.80
CA GLN A 183 -1.92 -19.60 -0.71
C GLN A 183 -0.45 -19.38 -0.30
N SER A 184 0.39 -20.42 -0.37
CA SER A 184 1.82 -20.31 -0.10
C SER A 184 2.56 -19.37 -1.06
N ALA A 185 2.15 -19.33 -2.33
CA ALA A 185 2.69 -18.40 -3.32
C ALA A 185 2.25 -16.97 -3.01
N VAL A 186 0.98 -16.77 -2.67
CA VAL A 186 0.44 -15.46 -2.25
C VAL A 186 1.20 -14.95 -1.02
N ASP A 187 1.36 -15.78 0.02
CA ASP A 187 2.03 -15.40 1.26
C ASP A 187 3.51 -15.01 1.01
N THR A 188 4.20 -15.77 0.16
CA THR A 188 5.60 -15.50 -0.22
C THR A 188 5.72 -14.20 -1.00
N ALA A 189 4.80 -13.97 -1.95
CA ALA A 189 4.78 -12.75 -2.76
C ALA A 189 4.48 -11.52 -1.90
N MET A 190 3.43 -11.54 -1.08
CA MET A 190 3.03 -10.42 -0.23
C MET A 190 4.12 -10.01 0.76
N SER A 191 4.70 -10.98 1.47
CA SER A 191 5.79 -10.71 2.42
C SER A 191 7.04 -10.19 1.72
N SER A 192 7.34 -10.66 0.50
CA SER A 192 8.48 -10.19 -0.28
C SER A 192 8.26 -8.80 -0.86
N THR A 193 7.07 -8.51 -1.40
CA THR A 193 6.66 -7.17 -1.86
C THR A 193 6.88 -6.14 -0.75
N LEU A 194 6.39 -6.43 0.46
CA LEU A 194 6.52 -5.51 1.59
C LEU A 194 7.98 -5.29 1.99
N THR A 195 8.81 -6.32 2.02
CA THR A 195 10.25 -6.10 2.32
C THR A 195 10.98 -5.35 1.22
N ASN A 196 10.63 -5.60 -0.05
CA ASN A 196 11.26 -4.95 -1.19
C ASN A 196 10.86 -3.47 -1.27
N PHE A 197 9.61 -3.14 -0.95
CA PHE A 197 9.11 -1.77 -0.85
C PHE A 197 10.01 -0.89 0.02
N TYR A 198 10.36 -1.34 1.24
CA TYR A 198 11.26 -0.58 2.12
C TYR A 198 12.68 -0.49 1.56
N SER A 199 13.20 -1.56 0.96
CA SER A 199 14.52 -1.57 0.33
C SER A 199 14.60 -0.57 -0.81
N ASP A 200 13.59 -0.54 -1.68
CA ASP A 200 13.60 0.27 -2.89
C ASP A 200 13.33 1.74 -2.57
N LEU A 201 12.39 2.03 -1.67
CA LEU A 201 12.16 3.38 -1.16
C LEU A 201 13.43 3.98 -0.53
N LYS A 202 14.15 3.20 0.29
CA LYS A 202 15.43 3.65 0.88
C LYS A 202 16.51 3.95 -0.16
N LYS A 203 16.51 3.28 -1.32
CA LYS A 203 17.44 3.60 -2.40
C LYS A 203 17.05 4.90 -3.10
N ALA A 204 15.75 5.09 -3.34
CA ALA A 204 15.20 6.27 -4.00
C ALA A 204 15.42 7.56 -3.20
N LEU A 205 15.28 7.52 -1.87
CA LEU A 205 15.46 8.70 -1.04
C LEU A 205 16.92 9.16 -0.91
N LYS A 206 17.88 8.32 -1.33
CA LYS A 206 19.32 8.65 -1.34
C LYS A 206 19.75 9.42 -2.59
N THR A 207 18.91 9.46 -3.62
CA THR A 207 19.12 10.27 -4.83
C THR A 207 18.47 11.63 -4.70
#